data_AF-A0A5C7WBN3-F1
#
_entry.id   AF-A0A5C7WBN3-F1
#
_cell.length_a   1.000
_cell.length_b   1.000
_cell.length_c   1.000
_cell.angle_alpha   90.00
_cell.angle_beta   90.00
_cell.angle_gamma   90.00
#
_symmetry.space_group_name_H-M   'P 1'
#
loop_
_entity.id
_entity.type
_entity.pdbx_description
1 polymer ?
#
loop_
_entity_poly.entity_id
_entity_poly.type
_entity_poly.pdbx_seq_one_letter_code
_entity_poly.pdbx_strand_id
1 'polypeptide(L)'
;MENSDVYLLIILELGVIGSALYAACRDAYINFKESRGSAFGVARRGENSMSIIYAGYGASMTSFLALVTNAEGVSGHKVALLVAPFISLTYLFFFSSWFRNSILFRIAGRIKND
;
A
#
# COMPACT_ATOMS: atom_id res chain seq x y z
N MET A 1 -27.15 11.01 0.41
CA MET A 1 -26.05 10.33 1.14
C MET A 1 -25.18 9.52 0.18
N GLU A 2 -25.76 8.91 -0.86
CA GLU A 2 -25.07 8.17 -1.94
C GLU A 2 -23.81 8.85 -2.53
N ASN A 3 -23.86 10.16 -2.79
CA ASN A 3 -22.71 10.88 -3.34
C ASN A 3 -21.53 10.99 -2.37
N SER A 4 -21.79 11.04 -1.05
CA SER A 4 -20.73 11.20 -0.05
C SER A 4 -19.82 9.98 0.00
N ASP A 5 -20.39 8.78 -0.10
CA ASP A 5 -19.63 7.52 -0.03
C ASP A 5 -18.77 7.33 -1.27
N VAL A 6 -19.26 7.74 -2.43
CA VAL A 6 -18.50 7.74 -3.68
C VAL A 6 -17.33 8.73 -3.61
N TYR A 7 -17.53 9.93 -3.07
CA TYR A 7 -16.41 10.89 -2.89
C TYR A 7 -15.35 10.36 -1.93
N LEU A 8 -15.77 9.75 -0.81
CA LEU A 8 -14.82 9.15 0.13
C LEU A 8 -14.03 8.01 -0.51
N LEU A 9 -14.68 7.15 -1.30
CA LEU A 9 -14.02 6.08 -2.04
C LEU A 9 -12.97 6.64 -3.01
N ILE A 10 -13.33 7.64 -3.80
CA ILE A 10 -12.41 8.27 -4.77
C ILE A 10 -11.23 8.93 -4.05
N ILE A 11 -11.48 9.64 -2.94
CA ILE A 11 -10.40 10.27 -2.14
C ILE A 11 -9.45 9.20 -1.60
N LEU A 12 -9.97 8.08 -1.08
CA LEU A 12 -9.17 6.98 -0.58
C LEU A 12 -8.36 6.31 -1.69
N GLU A 13 -8.95 6.10 -2.87
CA GLU A 13 -8.23 5.57 -4.02
C GLU A 13 -7.09 6.49 -4.46
N LEU A 14 -7.38 7.78 -4.65
CA LEU A 14 -6.37 8.76 -5.02
C LEU A 14 -5.27 8.85 -3.97
N GLY A 15 -5.61 8.72 -2.69
CA GLY A 15 -4.65 8.66 -1.59
C GLY A 15 -3.72 7.45 -1.71
N VAL A 16 -4.28 6.26 -1.95
CA VAL A 16 -3.48 5.02 -2.08
C VAL A 16 -2.62 5.05 -3.35
N ILE A 17 -3.19 5.43 -4.49
CA ILE A 17 -2.45 5.57 -5.75
C ILE A 17 -1.33 6.61 -5.59
N GLY A 18 -1.65 7.78 -5.03
CA GLY A 18 -0.68 8.84 -4.77
C GLY A 18 0.45 8.40 -3.85
N SER A 19 0.13 7.63 -2.80
CA SER A 19 1.14 7.07 -1.90
C SER A 19 2.03 6.03 -2.60
N ALA A 20 1.47 5.20 -3.47
CA ALA A 20 2.23 4.23 -4.28
C ALA A 20 3.16 4.93 -5.27
N LEU A 21 2.68 5.97 -5.96
CA LEU A 21 3.50 6.79 -6.86
C LEU A 21 4.62 7.51 -6.10
N TYR A 22 4.31 8.12 -4.96
CA TYR A 22 5.30 8.77 -4.12
C TYR A 22 6.37 7.77 -3.63
N ALA A 23 5.93 6.60 -3.16
CA ALA A 23 6.84 5.53 -2.76
C ALA A 23 7.73 5.10 -3.94
N ALA A 24 7.16 4.95 -5.15
CA ALA A 24 7.92 4.60 -6.34
C ALA A 24 8.96 5.65 -6.72
N CYS A 25 8.60 6.93 -6.71
CA CYS A 25 9.55 8.01 -6.92
C CYS A 25 10.66 8.02 -5.86
N ARG A 26 10.30 7.76 -4.61
CA ARG A 26 11.26 7.75 -3.49
C ARG A 26 12.21 6.56 -3.55
N ASP A 27 11.70 5.38 -3.86
CA ASP A 27 12.52 4.18 -4.05
C ASP A 27 13.44 4.35 -5.27
N ALA A 28 12.95 4.92 -6.38
CA ALA A 28 13.78 5.25 -7.53
C ALA A 28 14.89 6.25 -7.18
N TYR A 29 14.58 7.29 -6.38
CA TYR A 29 15.58 8.26 -5.91
C TYR A 29 16.64 7.63 -5.00
N ILE A 30 16.24 6.75 -4.07
CA ILE A 30 17.18 6.03 -3.19
C ILE A 30 18.07 5.11 -4.03
N ASN A 31 17.48 4.31 -4.92
CA ASN A 31 18.23 3.41 -5.81
C ASN A 31 19.22 4.18 -6.69
N PHE A 32 18.84 5.34 -7.21
CA PHE A 32 19.73 6.19 -8.03
C PHE A 32 20.91 6.74 -7.21
N LYS A 33 20.68 7.05 -5.93
CA LYS A 33 21.72 7.52 -5.00
C LYS A 33 22.65 6.39 -4.56
N GLU A 34 22.11 5.21 -4.26
CA GLU A 34 22.86 4.03 -3.82
C GLU A 34 23.63 3.35 -4.98
N SER A 35 23.16 3.47 -6.22
CA SER A 35 23.89 2.98 -7.41
C SER A 35 25.26 3.63 -7.61
N ARG A 36 25.55 4.76 -6.94
CA ARG A 36 26.87 5.41 -6.97
C ARG A 36 27.88 4.79 -6.01
N GLY A 37 27.48 3.83 -5.18
CA GLY A 37 28.42 3.00 -4.44
C GLY A 37 27.75 2.20 -3.33
N SER A 38 27.38 0.95 -3.58
CA SER A 38 27.30 -0.07 -2.52
C SER A 38 27.02 -1.47 -3.03
N ALA A 39 27.55 -2.43 -2.27
CA ALA A 39 27.41 -3.87 -2.44
C ALA A 39 25.95 -4.35 -2.49
N PHE A 40 25.67 -5.30 -3.38
CA PHE A 40 24.40 -6.02 -3.45
C PHE A 40 24.29 -7.02 -2.30
N GLY A 41 23.42 -6.74 -1.34
CA GLY A 41 23.01 -7.69 -0.30
C GLY A 41 21.54 -8.04 -0.46
N VAL A 42 21.22 -9.32 -0.68
CA VAL A 42 19.83 -9.81 -0.62
C VAL A 42 19.48 -10.03 0.84
N ALA A 43 18.83 -9.04 1.47
CA ALA A 43 18.33 -9.20 2.82
C ALA A 43 17.13 -10.17 2.83
N ARG A 44 17.34 -11.39 3.34
CA ARG A 44 16.26 -12.37 3.54
C ARG A 44 15.45 -11.96 4.77
N ARG A 45 14.15 -11.67 4.59
CA ARG A 45 13.27 -11.24 5.69
C ARG A 45 12.85 -12.44 6.54
N GLY A 46 12.84 -12.26 7.86
CA GLY A 46 12.37 -13.27 8.80
C GLY A 46 10.84 -13.43 8.79
N GLU A 47 10.35 -14.57 9.27
CA GLU A 47 8.93 -14.95 9.25
C GLU A 47 8.02 -13.89 9.89
N ASN A 48 8.38 -13.35 11.06
CA ASN A 48 7.60 -12.32 11.74
C ASN A 48 7.39 -11.06 10.88
N SER A 49 8.41 -10.64 10.13
CA SER A 49 8.30 -9.48 9.24
C SER A 49 7.40 -9.76 8.05
N MET A 50 7.40 -10.99 7.53
CA MET A 50 6.53 -11.39 6.44
C MET A 50 5.07 -11.49 6.89
N SER A 51 4.81 -12.03 8.08
CA SER A 51 3.45 -12.09 8.65
C SER A 51 2.81 -10.70 8.79
N ILE A 52 3.59 -9.70 9.23
CA ILE A 52 3.10 -8.30 9.33
C ILE A 52 2.75 -7.74 7.94
N ILE A 53 3.57 -8.01 6.93
CA ILE A 53 3.32 -7.56 5.56
C ILE A 53 2.04 -8.19 5.03
N TYR A 54 1.87 -9.51 5.17
CA TYR A 54 0.68 -10.21 4.71
C TYR A 54 -0.60 -9.77 5.45
N ALA A 55 -0.53 -9.62 6.77
CA ALA A 55 -1.67 -9.16 7.57
C ALA A 55 -2.09 -7.74 7.18
N GLY A 56 -1.13 -6.81 7.08
CA GLY A 56 -1.42 -5.43 6.69
C GLY A 56 -1.95 -5.31 5.25
N TYR A 57 -1.39 -6.09 4.33
CA TYR A 57 -1.87 -6.16 2.96
C TYR A 57 -3.30 -6.72 2.89
N GLY A 58 -3.55 -7.86 3.54
CA GLY A 58 -4.85 -8.52 3.56
C GLY A 58 -5.93 -7.63 4.18
N ALA A 59 -5.63 -6.98 5.32
CA ALA A 59 -6.53 -6.03 5.96
C ALA A 59 -6.88 -4.86 5.03
N SER A 60 -5.86 -4.22 4.45
CA SER A 60 -6.06 -3.08 3.54
C SER A 60 -6.89 -3.46 2.32
N MET A 61 -6.57 -4.60 1.68
CA MET A 61 -7.28 -5.05 0.48
C MET A 61 -8.73 -5.44 0.79
N THR A 62 -8.97 -6.10 1.93
CA THR A 62 -10.32 -6.46 2.36
C THR A 62 -11.17 -5.22 2.65
N SER A 63 -10.58 -4.19 3.28
CA SER A 63 -11.25 -2.91 3.49
C SER A 63 -11.64 -2.25 2.18
N PHE A 64 -10.75 -2.18 1.19
CA PHE A 64 -11.08 -1.64 -0.14
C PHE A 64 -12.15 -2.47 -0.84
N LEU A 65 -12.07 -3.80 -0.76
CA LEU A 65 -13.08 -4.68 -1.33
C LEU A 65 -14.46 -4.39 -0.72
N ALA A 66 -14.54 -4.27 0.61
CA ALA A 66 -15.78 -3.96 1.30
C ALA A 66 -16.34 -2.59 0.91
N LEU A 67 -15.49 -1.56 0.76
CA LEU A 67 -15.94 -0.23 0.35
C LEU A 67 -16.50 -0.23 -1.08
N VAL A 68 -15.81 -0.87 -2.03
CA VAL A 68 -16.26 -0.92 -3.43
C VAL A 68 -17.52 -1.77 -3.61
N THR A 69 -17.68 -2.87 -2.85
CA THR A 69 -18.89 -3.70 -2.94
C THR A 69 -20.12 -2.98 -2.42
N ASN A 70 -19.99 -2.22 -1.32
CA ASN A 70 -21.11 -1.47 -0.71
C ASN A 70 -21.41 -0.12 -1.37
N ALA A 71 -20.50 0.44 -2.18
CA ALA A 71 -20.78 1.66 -2.92
C ALA A 71 -21.72 1.39 -4.11
N GLU A 72 -22.97 1.85 -4.01
CA GLU A 72 -24.02 1.67 -5.03
C GLU A 72 -23.78 2.55 -6.27
N GLY A 73 -23.20 3.74 -6.09
CA GLY A 73 -22.96 4.73 -7.16
C GLY A 73 -21.83 4.41 -8.17
N VAL A 74 -21.20 3.24 -8.06
CA VAL A 74 -20.04 2.85 -8.90
C VAL A 74 -20.22 1.51 -9.63
N SER A 75 -21.46 1.02 -9.76
CA SER A 75 -21.81 -0.29 -10.32
C SER A 75 -21.17 -0.62 -11.68
N GLY A 76 -20.90 0.36 -12.54
CA GLY A 76 -20.21 0.15 -13.82
C GLY A 76 -18.67 0.16 -13.78
N HIS A 77 -18.06 0.63 -12.68
CA HIS A 77 -16.61 0.86 -12.59
C HIS A 77 -15.94 0.04 -11.47
N LYS A 78 -16.69 -0.81 -10.76
CA LYS A 78 -16.18 -1.60 -9.61
C LYS A 78 -14.89 -2.37 -9.91
N VAL A 79 -14.72 -2.89 -11.12
CA VAL A 79 -13.49 -3.60 -11.51
C VAL A 79 -12.27 -2.67 -11.51
N ALA A 80 -12.37 -1.50 -12.14
CA ALA A 80 -11.27 -0.52 -12.16
C ALA A 80 -10.93 -0.03 -10.75
N LEU A 81 -11.97 0.22 -9.95
CA LEU A 81 -11.88 0.64 -8.55
C LEU A 81 -11.29 -0.44 -7.62
N LEU A 82 -11.28 -1.71 -8.02
CA LEU A 82 -10.57 -2.77 -7.29
C LEU A 82 -9.14 -2.97 -7.81
N VAL A 83 -8.94 -2.88 -9.12
CA VAL A 83 -7.64 -3.13 -9.76
C VAL A 83 -6.62 -2.05 -9.38
N ALA A 84 -7.01 -0.77 -9.36
CA ALA A 84 -6.12 0.33 -9.01
C ALA A 84 -5.53 0.22 -7.58
N PRO A 85 -6.34 0.05 -6.51
CA PRO A 85 -5.80 -0.17 -5.17
C PRO A 85 -5.10 -1.51 -5.04
N PHE A 86 -5.52 -2.56 -5.76
CA PHE A 86 -4.81 -3.84 -5.76
C PHE A 86 -3.35 -3.69 -6.21
N ILE A 87 -3.12 -3.04 -7.35
CA ILE A 87 -1.76 -2.80 -7.89
C ILE A 87 -0.96 -1.91 -6.94
N SER A 88 -1.59 -0.83 -6.45
CA SER A 88 -0.95 0.16 -5.59
C SER A 88 -0.55 -0.43 -4.24
N LEU A 89 -1.44 -1.17 -3.58
CA LEU A 89 -1.15 -1.87 -2.32
C LEU A 89 -0.13 -2.98 -2.53
N THR A 90 -0.22 -3.73 -3.62
CA THR A 90 0.79 -4.75 -3.97
C THR A 90 2.17 -4.10 -4.07
N TYR A 91 2.27 -2.96 -4.76
CA TYR A 91 3.52 -2.19 -4.84
C TYR A 91 4.02 -1.76 -3.46
N LEU A 92 3.19 -1.09 -2.68
CA LEU A 92 3.55 -0.56 -1.36
C LEU A 92 4.02 -1.66 -0.40
N PHE A 93 3.27 -2.76 -0.30
CA PHE A 93 3.57 -3.83 0.65
C PHE A 93 4.69 -4.75 0.17
N PHE A 94 4.76 -5.13 -1.11
CA PHE A 94 5.72 -6.15 -1.58
C PHE A 94 6.93 -5.60 -2.30
N PHE A 95 6.85 -4.44 -2.94
CA PHE A 95 7.97 -3.89 -3.71
C PHE A 95 8.66 -2.73 -2.99
N SER A 96 7.91 -1.80 -2.40
CA SER A 96 8.49 -0.62 -1.77
C SER A 96 9.23 -0.92 -0.46
N SER A 97 10.56 -0.80 -0.49
CA SER A 97 11.40 -0.98 0.69
C SER A 97 11.22 0.19 1.65
N TRP A 98 11.10 1.41 1.12
CA TRP A 98 10.88 2.60 1.93
C TRP A 98 9.57 2.53 2.71
N PHE A 99 8.45 2.20 2.06
CA PHE A 99 7.14 2.13 2.71
C PHE A 99 7.14 1.12 3.86
N ARG A 100 7.62 -0.10 3.59
CA ARG A 100 7.68 -1.16 4.60
C ARG A 100 8.49 -0.74 5.83
N ASN A 101 9.70 -0.21 5.60
CA ASN A 101 10.63 0.06 6.68
C ASN A 101 10.30 1.36 7.43
N SER A 102 9.82 2.38 6.73
CA SER A 102 9.58 3.71 7.31
C SER A 102 8.17 3.88 7.88
N ILE A 103 7.19 3.17 7.34
CA ILE A 103 5.78 3.30 7.73
C ILE A 103 5.30 2.02 8.38
N LEU A 104 5.21 0.93 7.62
CA LEU A 104 4.54 -0.30 8.07
C LEU A 104 5.14 -0.86 9.36
N PHE A 105 6.46 -1.06 9.42
CA PHE A 105 7.12 -1.60 10.60
C PHE A 105 7.23 -0.62 11.75
N ARG A 106 7.24 0.69 11.50
CA ARG A 106 7.16 1.67 12.57
C ARG A 106 5.80 1.63 13.26
N ILE A 107 4.72 1.50 12.49
CA ILE A 107 3.37 1.39 13.03
C ILE A 107 3.22 0.06 13.77
N ALA A 108 3.60 -1.06 13.15
CA ALA A 108 3.53 -2.37 13.80
C ALA A 108 4.40 -2.46 15.07
N GLY A 109 5.57 -1.81 15.06
CA GLY A 109 6.44 -1.72 16.24
C GLY A 109 5.83 -0.89 17.37
N ARG A 110 5.08 0.17 17.06
CA ARG A 110 4.29 0.92 18.08
C ARG A 110 3.19 0.05 18.67
N ILE A 111 2.39 -0.61 17.82
CA ILE A 111 1.30 -1.48 18.26
C ILE A 111 1.79 -2.63 19.16
N LYS A 112 3.03 -3.10 18.97
CA LYS A 112 3.62 -4.15 19.82
C LYS A 112 4.08 -3.64 21.18
N ASN A 113 4.46 -2.37 21.28
CA ASN A 113 5.02 -1.78 22.49
C ASN A 113 3.95 -1.09 23.36
N ASP A 114 2.79 -0.78 22.78
CA ASP A 114 1.57 -0.39 23.48
C ASP A 114 0.83 -1.63 24.01
#